data_AF-A0A5D2ZMI7-F1
#
_entry.id   AF-A0A5D2ZMI7-F1
#
_cell.length_a   1.000
_cell.length_b   1.000
_cell.length_c   1.000
_cell.angle_alpha   90.00
_cell.angle_beta   90.00
_cell.angle_gamma   90.00
#
_symmetry.space_group_name_H-M   'P 1'
#
loop_
_entity.id
_entity.type
_entity.pdbx_description
1 polymer ?
#
loop_
_entity_poly.entity_id
_entity_poly.type
_entity_poly.pdbx_seq_one_letter_code
_entity_poly.pdbx_strand_id
1 'polypeptide(L)' 'ALGKFHIICVKDLIHEIMIVGPHFKEANNFFWPFKLKAPLGGLKKKRNHYVEGGDVCNRENYINELIRRMN' A
#
# COMPACT_ATOMS: atom_id res chain seq x y z
N ALA A 1 -0.36 -14.37 -16.69
CA ALA A 1 0.78 -14.34 -15.76
C ALA A 1 0.53 -15.15 -14.49
N LEU A 2 -0.58 -14.93 -13.76
CA LEU A 2 -0.82 -15.58 -12.46
C LEU A 2 -1.82 -16.76 -12.48
N GLY A 3 -2.39 -17.13 -13.63
CA GLY A 3 -3.43 -18.16 -13.70
C GLY A 3 -3.03 -19.53 -13.12
N LYS A 4 -1.75 -19.89 -13.12
CA LYS A 4 -1.25 -21.12 -12.48
C LYS A 4 -1.37 -21.14 -10.95
N PHE A 5 -1.58 -19.97 -10.34
CA PHE A 5 -1.80 -19.77 -8.90
C PHE A 5 -3.28 -19.58 -8.56
N HIS A 6 -4.20 -19.84 -9.51
CA HIS A 6 -5.64 -19.60 -9.39
C HIS A 6 -6.04 -18.13 -9.14
N ILE A 7 -5.15 -17.18 -9.43
CA ILE A 7 -5.45 -15.74 -9.42
C ILE A 7 -5.91 -15.36 -10.83
N ILE A 8 -7.22 -15.30 -11.05
CA ILE A 8 -7.82 -15.13 -12.38
C ILE A 8 -8.39 -13.73 -12.60
N CYS A 9 -8.72 -13.01 -11.53
CA CYS A 9 -9.26 -11.65 -11.61
C CYS A 9 -8.62 -10.70 -10.59
N VAL A 10 -8.94 -9.40 -10.72
CA VAL A 10 -8.43 -8.37 -9.82
C VAL A 10 -8.88 -8.60 -8.37
N LYS A 11 -10.07 -9.15 -8.15
CA LYS A 11 -10.56 -9.47 -6.80
C LYS A 11 -9.69 -10.52 -6.12
N ASP A 12 -9.26 -11.55 -6.84
CA ASP A 12 -8.38 -12.59 -6.30
C ASP A 12 -7.02 -11.99 -5.92
N LEU A 13 -6.51 -11.07 -6.75
CA LEU A 13 -5.25 -10.37 -6.48
C LEU A 13 -5.33 -9.49 -5.22
N ILE A 14 -6.43 -8.75 -5.05
CA ILE A 14 -6.69 -7.94 -3.85
C ILE A 14 -6.83 -8.86 -2.63
N HIS A 15 -7.58 -9.96 -2.76
CA HIS A 15 -7.79 -10.92 -1.68
C HIS A 15 -6.46 -11.50 -1.21
N GLU A 16 -5.66 -12.03 -2.15
CA GLU A 16 -4.35 -12.64 -1.89
C GLU A 16 -3.41 -11.70 -1.11
N ILE A 17 -3.39 -10.41 -1.44
CA ILE A 17 -2.58 -9.41 -0.74
C ILE A 17 -3.15 -9.09 0.64
N MET A 18 -4.46 -8.89 0.74
CA MET A 18 -5.11 -8.46 1.98
C MET A 18 -5.04 -9.52 3.09
N ILE A 19 -5.14 -10.80 2.75
CA ILE A 19 -5.08 -11.90 3.74
C ILE A 19 -3.69 -12.53 3.86
N VAL A 20 -2.72 -12.05 3.09
CA VAL A 20 -1.37 -12.64 2.98
C VAL A 20 -1.46 -14.13 2.61
N GLY A 21 -2.03 -14.41 1.44
CA GLY A 21 -2.25 -15.76 0.93
C GLY A 21 -0.95 -16.49 0.55
N PRO A 22 -1.05 -17.78 0.15
CA PRO A 22 0.09 -18.65 -0.15
C PRO A 22 0.98 -18.17 -1.31
N HIS A 23 0.45 -17.34 -2.21
CA HIS A 23 1.12 -16.78 -3.38
C HIS A 23 1.24 -15.25 -3.29
N PHE A 24 1.34 -14.71 -2.06
CA PHE A 24 1.51 -13.27 -1.81
C PHE A 24 2.68 -12.67 -2.59
N LYS A 25 3.81 -13.37 -2.66
CA LYS A 25 5.02 -12.87 -3.34
C LYS A 25 4.75 -12.66 -4.83
N GLU A 26 4.07 -13.61 -5.47
CA GLU A 26 3.73 -13.55 -6.87
C GLU A 26 2.64 -12.50 -7.16
N ALA A 27 1.64 -12.40 -6.29
CA ALA A 27 0.62 -11.35 -6.34
C ALA A 27 1.22 -9.94 -6.19
N ASN A 28 2.12 -9.74 -5.22
CA ASN A 28 2.76 -8.46 -4.97
C ASN A 28 3.72 -8.06 -6.10
N ASN A 29 4.50 -9.01 -6.62
CA ASN A 29 5.42 -8.75 -7.73
C ASN A 29 4.72 -8.56 -9.09
N PHE A 30 3.46 -8.98 -9.20
CA PHE A 30 2.67 -8.70 -10.40
C PHE A 30 2.33 -7.21 -10.55
N PHE A 31 2.20 -6.48 -9.43
CA PHE A 31 2.02 -5.04 -9.47
C PHE A 31 3.30 -4.31 -9.82
N TRP A 32 3.17 -3.27 -10.66
CA TRP A 32 4.19 -2.23 -10.73
C TRP A 32 4.13 -1.37 -9.46
N PRO A 33 5.27 -0.87 -8.92
CA PRO A 33 5.26 0.05 -7.81
C PRO A 33 4.30 1.23 -8.03
N PHE A 34 3.37 1.45 -7.10
CA PHE A 34 2.34 2.47 -7.24
C PHE A 34 2.95 3.88 -7.31
N LYS A 35 2.67 4.59 -8.41
CA LYS A 35 3.04 6.00 -8.57
C LYS A 35 1.92 6.86 -7.99
N LEU A 36 2.17 7.42 -6.80
CA LEU A 36 1.22 8.26 -6.08
C LEU A 36 1.52 9.76 -6.30
N LYS A 37 0.49 10.62 -6.15
CA LYS A 37 0.64 12.07 -6.19
C LYS A 37 1.18 12.60 -4.86
N ALA A 38 1.63 13.85 -4.84
CA ALA A 38 1.91 14.56 -3.59
C ALA A 38 0.61 14.67 -2.76
N PRO A 39 0.65 14.49 -1.42
CA PRO A 39 -0.55 14.51 -0.59
C PRO A 39 -1.19 15.90 -0.58
N LEU A 40 -2.49 15.98 -0.83
CA LEU A 40 -3.28 17.23 -0.72
C LEU A 40 -3.12 17.83 0.68
N GLY A 41 -2.66 19.07 0.79
CA GLY A 41 -2.37 19.74 2.07
C GLY A 41 -0.95 19.48 2.64
N GLY A 42 -0.11 18.74 1.91
CA GLY A 42 1.31 18.56 2.25
C GLY A 42 1.61 17.61 3.42
N LEU A 43 2.90 17.48 3.75
CA LEU A 43 3.36 16.75 4.93
C LEU A 43 3.60 17.76 6.07
N LYS A 44 3.35 17.36 7.32
CA LYS A 44 3.62 18.17 8.52
C LYS A 44 5.14 18.33 8.74
N LYS A 45 5.86 17.22 8.94
CA LYS A 45 7.33 17.21 9.15
C LYS A 45 7.94 15.94 8.57
N LYS A 46 8.53 16.07 7.38
CA LYS A 46 9.11 14.95 6.60
C LYS A 46 10.25 14.20 7.30
N ARG A 47 10.91 14.77 8.30
CA ARG A 47 12.09 14.17 8.97
C ARG A 47 11.79 13.58 10.36
N ASN A 48 10.63 13.89 10.95
CA ASN A 48 10.29 13.47 12.31
C ASN A 48 9.42 12.23 12.30
N HIS A 49 9.57 11.39 13.32
CA HIS A 49 8.78 10.17 13.47
C HIS A 49 7.30 10.50 13.65
N TYR A 50 6.39 9.66 13.14
CA TYR A 50 4.94 9.90 13.25
C TYR A 50 4.48 10.07 14.71
N VAL A 51 5.01 9.26 15.63
CA VAL A 51 4.71 9.34 17.08
C VAL A 51 5.14 10.67 17.72
N GLU A 52 6.07 11.40 17.12
CA GLU A 52 6.53 12.73 17.56
C GLU A 52 5.79 13.87 16.84
N GLY A 53 4.72 13.55 16.11
CA GLY A 53 3.96 14.51 15.30
C GLY A 53 4.56 14.79 13.92
N GLY A 54 5.46 13.93 13.43
CA GLY A 54 6.01 13.99 12.07
C GLY A 54 5.31 13.07 11.07
N ASP A 55 6.03 12.68 10.02
CA ASP A 55 5.48 11.95 8.87
C ASP A 55 6.27 10.70 8.45
N VAL A 56 7.33 10.33 9.15
CA VAL A 56 8.06 9.10 8.81
C VAL A 56 7.61 7.90 9.64
N CYS A 57 7.94 6.72 9.12
CA CYS A 57 7.75 5.41 9.76
C CYS A 57 6.28 5.00 9.94
N ASN A 58 6.07 3.99 10.80
CA ASN A 58 4.79 3.33 11.00
C ASN A 58 3.75 4.31 11.57
N ARG A 59 2.58 4.33 10.94
CA ARG A 59 1.39 5.09 11.37
C ARG A 59 0.21 4.18 11.65
N GLU A 60 0.43 2.87 11.73
CA GLU A 60 -0.60 1.85 11.88
C GLU A 60 -1.74 2.07 10.87
N ASN A 61 -2.98 2.15 11.35
CA ASN A 61 -4.16 2.33 10.52
C ASN A 61 -4.27 3.74 9.88
N TYR A 62 -3.52 4.73 10.35
CA TYR A 62 -3.54 6.11 9.84
C TYR A 62 -2.84 6.25 8.47
N ILE A 63 -2.12 5.23 8.00
CA ILE A 63 -1.58 5.22 6.63
C ILE A 63 -2.67 5.39 5.57
N ASN A 64 -3.89 4.87 5.84
CA ASN A 64 -5.01 4.95 4.92
C ASN A 64 -5.45 6.39 4.64
N GLU A 65 -5.38 7.27 5.64
CA GLU A 65 -5.68 8.71 5.46
C GLU A 65 -4.65 9.36 4.53
N LEU A 66 -3.37 9.04 4.69
CA LEU A 66 -2.31 9.55 3.82
C LEU A 66 -2.51 9.10 2.38
N ILE A 67 -2.76 7.81 2.15
CA ILE A 67 -3.00 7.27 0.80
C ILE A 67 -4.21 7.93 0.14
N ARG A 68 -5.31 8.17 0.87
CA ARG A 68 -6.48 8.88 0.33
C ARG A 68 -6.16 10.30 -0.14
N ARG A 69 -5.18 10.98 0.47
CA ARG A 69 -4.73 12.33 0.06
C ARG A 69 -3.80 12.30 -1.15
N MET A 70 -3.29 11.13 -1.55
CA MET A 70 -2.32 10.94 -2.64
C MET A 70 -2.92 10.27 -3.90
N ASN A 71 -4.21 9.89 -3.86
CA ASN A 71 -4.98 9.38 -4.99
C ASN A 71 -5.66 10.54 -5.73
#